data_AF-A0A7V3NA04-F1
#
_entry.id   AF-A0A7V3NA04-F1
#
_cell.length_a   1.000
_cell.length_b   1.000
_cell.length_c   1.000
_cell.angle_alpha   90.00
_cell.angle_beta   90.00
_cell.angle_gamma   90.00
#
_symmetry.space_group_name_H-M   'P 1'
#
loop_
_entity.id
_entity.type
_entity.pdbx_description
1 polymer ?
#
loop_
_entity_poly.entity_id
_entity_poly.type
_entity_poly.pdbx_seq_one_letter_code
_entity_poly.pdbx_strand_id
1 'polypeptide(L)'
;MRIDRIADVDELEDVLSRPTPEVIETMGRLEGDVMFLGAGGKIGPTLARMARRASDAAAVPRRVLAVARFTTPGLRERLRSWGIETIACDLLDRDQLARLPRVPNVFYLAAMKFGTTGQETMTWAMNTYLPGMVCEQLRPARLVAYSTGNVYPLVPVGRGGSVETDPLEP
;
A
#
# COMPACT_ATOMS: atom_id res chain seq x y z
N MET A 1 -17.88 1.91 -15.71
CA MET A 1 -18.91 2.21 -14.68
C MET A 1 -19.03 3.72 -14.59
N ARG A 2 -20.21 4.30 -14.78
CA ARG A 2 -20.42 5.75 -14.60
C ARG A 2 -20.74 5.98 -13.13
N ILE A 3 -19.89 6.73 -12.42
CA ILE A 3 -20.13 7.12 -11.03
C ILE A 3 -20.62 8.56 -11.10
N ASP A 4 -21.93 8.75 -10.97
CA ASP A 4 -22.53 10.07 -11.11
C ASP A 4 -22.42 10.88 -9.80
N ARG A 5 -22.33 10.20 -8.65
CA ARG A 5 -22.15 10.80 -7.33
C ARG A 5 -21.61 9.78 -6.34
N ILE A 6 -20.86 10.26 -5.34
CA ILE A 6 -20.43 9.50 -4.16
C ILE A 6 -21.03 10.22 -2.94
N ALA A 7 -21.81 9.52 -2.14
CA ALA A 7 -22.56 10.07 -1.01
C ALA A 7 -21.71 10.20 0.25
N ASP A 8 -20.84 9.22 0.51
CA ASP A 8 -20.01 9.16 1.72
C ASP A 8 -18.68 8.42 1.48
N VAL A 9 -17.89 8.33 2.55
CA VAL A 9 -16.57 7.68 2.51
C VAL A 9 -16.69 6.17 2.35
N ASP A 10 -17.73 5.54 2.87
CA ASP A 10 -17.89 4.09 2.75
C ASP A 10 -18.22 3.69 1.31
N GLU A 11 -19.05 4.48 0.61
CA GLU A 11 -19.29 4.32 -0.82
C GLU A 11 -18.02 4.58 -1.64
N LEU A 12 -17.27 5.64 -1.31
CA LEU A 12 -15.98 5.92 -1.96
C LEU A 12 -15.04 4.72 -1.85
N GLU A 13 -14.89 4.17 -0.66
CA GLU A 13 -13.99 3.06 -0.41
C GLU A 13 -14.49 1.74 -1.00
N ASP A 14 -15.80 1.53 -1.05
CA ASP A 14 -16.36 0.40 -1.79
C ASP A 14 -15.98 0.49 -3.26
N VAL A 15 -16.20 1.65 -3.90
CA VAL A 15 -15.80 1.89 -5.29
C VAL A 15 -14.30 1.67 -5.49
N LEU A 16 -13.46 2.32 -4.68
CA LEU A 16 -12.00 2.25 -4.79
C LEU A 16 -11.45 0.84 -4.57
N SER A 17 -12.21 -0.04 -3.91
CA SER A 17 -11.81 -1.41 -3.65
C SER A 17 -12.37 -2.43 -4.64
N ARG A 18 -13.18 -2.03 -5.64
CA ARG A 18 -13.69 -2.96 -6.65
C ARG A 18 -12.56 -3.35 -7.59
N PRO A 19 -12.19 -4.64 -7.69
CA PRO A 19 -11.16 -5.08 -8.62
C PRO A 19 -11.68 -5.03 -10.07
N THR A 20 -10.80 -4.67 -11.00
CA THR A 20 -11.07 -4.84 -12.43
C THR A 20 -10.86 -6.31 -12.84
N PRO A 21 -11.34 -6.74 -14.01
CA PRO A 21 -11.08 -8.09 -14.52
C PRO A 21 -9.58 -8.46 -14.54
N GLU A 22 -8.72 -7.51 -14.92
CA GLU A 22 -7.27 -7.69 -14.98
C GLU A 22 -6.65 -7.89 -13.59
N VAL A 23 -7.19 -7.22 -12.57
CA VAL A 23 -6.78 -7.43 -11.17
C VAL A 23 -7.20 -8.82 -10.70
N ILE A 24 -8.42 -9.27 -11.05
CA ILE A 24 -8.89 -10.63 -10.71
C ILE A 24 -8.00 -11.68 -11.38
N GLU A 25 -7.72 -11.54 -12.68
CA GLU A 25 -6.83 -12.45 -13.42
C GLU A 25 -5.41 -12.47 -12.81
N THR A 26 -4.86 -11.30 -12.52
CA THR A 26 -3.53 -11.18 -11.89
C THR A 26 -3.50 -11.87 -10.54
N MET A 27 -4.53 -11.64 -9.71
CA MET A 27 -4.64 -12.26 -8.40
C MET A 27 -4.96 -13.76 -8.47
N GLY A 28 -5.56 -14.25 -9.56
CA GLY A 28 -5.76 -15.68 -9.81
C GLY A 28 -4.47 -16.42 -10.15
N ARG A 29 -3.53 -15.78 -10.86
CA ARG A 29 -2.22 -16.35 -11.20
C ARG A 29 -1.17 -16.20 -10.08
N LEU A 30 -1.39 -15.29 -9.15
CA LEU A 30 -0.41 -15.00 -8.11
C LEU A 30 -0.34 -16.14 -7.10
N GLU A 31 0.83 -16.71 -6.87
CA GLU A 31 0.98 -17.75 -5.83
C GLU A 31 1.27 -17.14 -4.46
N GLY A 32 0.65 -17.73 -3.42
CA GLY A 32 0.87 -17.44 -2.01
C GLY A 32 0.24 -16.14 -1.50
N ASP A 33 0.51 -15.84 -0.23
CA ASP A 33 -0.09 -14.73 0.53
C ASP A 33 0.40 -13.34 0.06
N VAL A 34 -0.38 -12.30 0.37
CA VAL A 34 -0.04 -10.90 0.07
C VAL A 34 -0.03 -10.07 1.35
N MET A 35 1.04 -9.30 1.55
CA MET A 35 1.18 -8.39 2.68
C MET A 35 1.31 -6.94 2.23
N PHE A 36 0.62 -6.03 2.91
CA PHE A 36 0.63 -4.59 2.69
C PHE A 36 1.31 -3.90 3.87
N LEU A 37 2.55 -3.42 3.66
CA LEU A 37 3.28 -2.62 4.63
C LEU A 37 2.84 -1.16 4.53
N GLY A 38 2.50 -0.53 5.65
CA GLY A 38 1.95 0.83 5.65
C GLY A 38 0.45 0.86 5.32
N ALA A 39 -0.28 -0.22 5.59
CA ALA A 39 -1.71 -0.34 5.30
C ALA A 39 -2.60 0.65 6.08
N GLY A 40 -2.05 1.39 7.05
CA GLY A 40 -2.74 2.40 7.83
C GLY A 40 -2.92 3.75 7.12
N GLY A 41 -2.31 3.93 5.95
CA GLY A 41 -2.42 5.16 5.15
C GLY A 41 -3.76 5.30 4.41
N LYS A 42 -3.87 6.30 3.53
CA LYS A 42 -5.10 6.54 2.75
C LYS A 42 -5.36 5.49 1.67
N ILE A 43 -4.29 4.96 1.05
CA ILE A 43 -4.38 4.01 -0.07
C ILE A 43 -4.45 2.56 0.42
N GLY A 44 -3.74 2.26 1.51
CA GLY A 44 -3.56 0.90 2.02
C GLY A 44 -4.86 0.12 2.26
N PRO A 45 -5.87 0.68 2.95
CA PRO A 45 -7.07 -0.07 3.31
C PRO A 45 -7.87 -0.53 2.09
N THR A 46 -8.11 0.37 1.13
CA THR A 46 -8.89 0.06 -0.08
C THR A 46 -8.13 -0.85 -1.02
N LEU A 47 -6.81 -0.72 -1.12
CA LEU A 47 -5.98 -1.63 -1.91
C LEU A 47 -5.95 -3.05 -1.32
N ALA A 48 -5.80 -3.19 -0.01
CA ALA A 48 -5.89 -4.48 0.66
C ALA A 48 -7.27 -5.13 0.50
N ARG A 49 -8.34 -4.32 0.59
CA ARG A 49 -9.72 -4.76 0.31
C ARG A 49 -9.90 -5.21 -1.14
N MET A 50 -9.33 -4.49 -2.10
CA MET A 50 -9.35 -4.90 -3.51
C MET A 50 -8.65 -6.24 -3.71
N ALA A 51 -7.47 -6.43 -3.11
CA ALA A 51 -6.73 -7.68 -3.17
C ALA A 51 -7.51 -8.88 -2.59
N ARG A 52 -8.22 -8.67 -1.48
CA ARG A 52 -9.13 -9.67 -0.90
C ARG A 52 -10.26 -10.02 -1.86
N ARG A 53 -11.03 -9.02 -2.32
CA ARG A 53 -12.15 -9.21 -3.26
C ARG A 53 -11.72 -9.89 -4.56
N ALA A 54 -10.54 -9.53 -5.07
CA ALA A 54 -9.98 -10.14 -6.28
C ALA A 54 -9.61 -11.61 -6.07
N SER A 55 -9.04 -11.95 -4.90
CA SER A 55 -8.72 -13.34 -4.54
C SER A 55 -10.00 -14.17 -4.39
N ASP A 56 -11.05 -13.61 -3.78
CA ASP A 56 -12.37 -14.23 -3.66
C ASP A 56 -13.00 -14.49 -5.03
N ALA A 57 -13.00 -13.48 -5.91
CA ALA A 57 -13.54 -13.59 -7.26
C ALA A 57 -12.78 -14.59 -8.14
N ALA A 58 -11.47 -14.75 -7.91
CA ALA A 58 -10.64 -15.74 -8.57
C ALA A 58 -10.73 -17.15 -7.93
N ALA A 59 -11.53 -17.31 -6.87
CA ALA A 59 -11.64 -18.55 -6.09
C ALA A 59 -10.30 -19.07 -5.54
N VAL A 60 -9.37 -18.16 -5.21
CA VAL A 60 -8.07 -18.50 -4.64
C VAL A 60 -8.08 -18.26 -3.13
N PRO A 61 -7.94 -19.30 -2.30
CA PRO A 61 -7.77 -19.11 -0.87
C PRO A 61 -6.41 -18.46 -0.60
N ARG A 62 -6.43 -17.24 -0.08
CA ARG A 62 -5.22 -16.45 0.22
C ARG A 62 -5.38 -15.67 1.51
N ARG A 63 -4.31 -15.52 2.29
CA ARG A 63 -4.24 -14.54 3.37
C ARG A 63 -3.83 -13.18 2.81
N VAL A 64 -4.59 -12.16 3.17
CA VAL A 64 -4.28 -10.76 2.90
C VAL A 64 -3.94 -10.11 4.23
N LEU A 65 -2.71 -9.62 4.37
CA LEU A 65 -2.18 -9.09 5.62
C LEU A 65 -1.98 -7.58 5.50
N ALA A 66 -2.57 -6.82 6.41
CA ALA A 66 -2.36 -5.38 6.55
C ALA A 66 -1.45 -5.12 7.76
N VAL A 67 -0.31 -4.46 7.51
CA VAL A 67 0.69 -4.14 8.53
C VAL A 67 0.76 -2.63 8.73
N ALA A 68 0.50 -2.19 9.96
CA ALA A 68 0.58 -0.79 10.34
C ALA A 68 0.67 -0.63 11.86
N ARG A 69 0.93 0.60 12.32
CA ARG A 69 0.81 0.95 13.75
C ARG A 69 -0.65 1.05 14.23
N PHE A 70 -1.62 1.10 13.30
CA PHE A 70 -3.05 1.27 13.57
C PHE A 70 -3.37 2.42 14.54
N THR A 71 -2.77 3.58 14.31
CA THR A 71 -3.01 4.79 15.13
C THR A 71 -4.38 5.42 14.88
N THR A 72 -5.06 5.09 13.79
CA THR A 72 -6.43 5.53 13.49
C THR A 72 -7.45 4.63 14.19
N PRO A 73 -8.31 5.17 15.07
CA PRO A 73 -9.34 4.39 15.75
C PRO A 73 -10.27 3.68 14.75
N GLY A 74 -10.62 2.43 15.03
CA GLY A 74 -11.58 1.63 14.25
C GLY A 74 -11.04 1.06 12.93
N LEU A 75 -9.90 1.53 12.42
CA LEU A 75 -9.36 1.06 11.15
C LEU A 75 -9.01 -0.44 11.19
N ARG A 76 -8.44 -0.91 12.31
CA ARG A 76 -8.04 -2.30 12.46
C ARG A 76 -9.25 -3.24 12.43
N GLU A 77 -10.33 -2.86 13.12
CA GLU A 77 -11.59 -3.57 13.17
C GLU A 77 -12.26 -3.56 11.79
N ARG A 78 -12.24 -2.42 11.10
CA ARG A 78 -12.80 -2.30 9.75
C ARG A 78 -12.08 -3.21 8.75
N LEU A 79 -10.74 -3.27 8.75
CA LEU A 79 -9.98 -4.19 7.92
C LEU A 79 -10.33 -5.65 8.21
N ARG A 80 -10.43 -6.03 9.50
CA ARG A 80 -10.85 -7.38 9.90
C ARG A 80 -12.26 -7.71 9.42
N SER A 81 -13.19 -6.75 9.44
CA SER A 81 -14.56 -6.94 8.92
C SER A 81 -14.59 -7.26 7.43
N TRP A 82 -13.53 -6.92 6.69
CA TRP A 82 -13.34 -7.28 5.27
C TRP A 82 -12.56 -8.59 5.07
N GLY A 83 -12.28 -9.37 6.14
CA GLY A 83 -11.51 -10.61 6.04
C GLY A 83 -10.00 -10.41 5.82
N ILE A 84 -9.48 -9.24 6.20
CA ILE A 84 -8.05 -8.91 6.14
C ILE A 84 -7.41 -9.15 7.52
N GLU A 85 -6.32 -9.91 7.54
CA GLU A 85 -5.52 -10.08 8.75
C GLU A 85 -4.77 -8.79 9.08
N THR A 86 -4.72 -8.41 10.36
CA THR A 86 -4.07 -7.16 10.79
C THR A 86 -2.92 -7.42 11.77
N ILE A 87 -1.73 -6.97 11.41
CA ILE A 87 -0.51 -7.08 12.23
C ILE A 87 -0.10 -5.67 12.67
N ALA A 88 -0.17 -5.43 13.99
CA ALA A 88 0.33 -4.19 14.57
C ALA A 88 1.86 -4.23 14.56
N CYS A 89 2.49 -3.29 13.87
CA CYS A 89 3.95 -3.23 13.75
C CYS A 89 4.39 -1.79 13.48
N ASP A 90 5.35 -1.32 14.28
CA ASP A 90 6.21 -0.22 13.88
C ASP A 90 7.31 -0.77 12.95
N LEU A 91 7.31 -0.35 11.69
CA LEU A 91 8.25 -0.86 10.69
C LEU A 91 9.69 -0.37 10.92
N LEU A 92 9.87 0.75 11.64
CA LEU A 92 11.20 1.23 12.03
C LEU A 92 11.79 0.46 13.22
N ASP A 93 10.96 -0.28 13.96
CA ASP A 93 11.41 -1.21 14.98
C ASP A 93 11.88 -2.52 14.32
N ARG A 94 13.19 -2.75 14.37
CA ARG A 94 13.84 -3.91 13.74
C ARG A 94 13.31 -5.24 14.26
N ASP A 95 13.00 -5.34 15.56
CA ASP A 95 12.54 -6.58 16.17
C ASP A 95 11.08 -6.87 15.79
N GLN A 96 10.24 -5.84 15.72
CA GLN A 96 8.87 -5.98 15.23
C GLN A 96 8.84 -6.34 13.74
N LEU A 97 9.63 -5.64 12.91
CA LEU A 97 9.78 -5.95 11.50
C LEU A 97 10.28 -7.39 11.31
N ALA A 98 11.20 -7.84 12.16
CA ALA A 98 11.75 -9.18 12.08
C ALA A 98 10.74 -10.31 12.35
N ARG A 99 9.70 -10.02 13.13
CA ARG A 99 8.63 -10.96 13.50
C ARG A 99 7.51 -11.04 12.47
N LEU A 100 7.51 -10.20 11.43
CA LEU A 100 6.51 -10.29 10.38
C LEU A 100 6.59 -11.66 9.68
N PRO A 101 5.44 -12.26 9.32
CA PRO A 101 5.42 -13.53 8.63
C PRO A 101 6.09 -13.41 7.26
N ARG A 102 6.73 -14.49 6.83
CA ARG A 102 7.27 -14.61 5.48
C ARG A 102 6.12 -14.85 4.51
N VAL A 103 5.94 -13.94 3.55
CA VAL A 103 4.99 -14.10 2.44
C VAL A 103 5.70 -13.80 1.12
N PRO A 104 5.29 -14.42 0.00
CA PRO A 104 5.97 -14.24 -1.27
C PRO A 104 5.67 -12.90 -1.96
N ASN A 105 4.61 -12.20 -1.56
CA ASN A 105 4.17 -10.95 -2.22
C ASN A 105 3.97 -9.83 -1.22
N VAL A 106 4.63 -8.70 -1.46
CA VAL A 106 4.62 -7.55 -0.56
C VAL A 106 4.38 -6.26 -1.33
N PHE A 107 3.37 -5.51 -0.93
CA PHE A 107 3.17 -4.12 -1.30
C PHE A 107 3.78 -3.23 -0.22
N TYR A 108 4.73 -2.39 -0.60
CA TYR A 108 5.32 -1.38 0.26
C TYR A 108 4.64 -0.03 0.02
N LEU A 109 3.82 0.39 0.99
CA LEU A 109 3.06 1.64 0.96
C LEU A 109 3.49 2.63 2.06
N ALA A 110 4.44 2.23 2.91
CA ALA A 110 4.92 3.06 3.99
C ALA A 110 5.80 4.18 3.43
N ALA A 111 5.40 5.43 3.64
CA ALA A 111 6.18 6.61 3.27
C ALA A 111 5.74 7.81 4.10
N MET A 112 6.62 8.81 4.21
CA MET A 112 6.32 10.12 4.78
C MET A 112 6.32 11.16 3.66
N LYS A 113 5.13 11.67 3.31
CA LYS A 113 4.94 12.67 2.24
C LYS A 113 4.62 14.07 2.76
N PHE A 114 3.87 14.18 3.85
CA PHE A 114 3.38 15.45 4.40
C PHE A 114 4.04 15.75 5.74
N GLY A 115 4.15 17.04 6.07
CA GLY A 115 4.72 17.49 7.35
C GLY A 115 6.22 17.22 7.50
N THR A 116 6.96 17.32 6.39
CA THR A 116 8.39 16.98 6.33
C THR A 116 9.31 18.12 6.79
N THR A 117 8.86 19.37 6.73
CA THR A 117 9.62 20.55 7.22
C THR A 117 9.88 20.43 8.73
N GLY A 118 11.15 20.47 9.14
CA GLY A 118 11.58 20.27 10.52
C GLY A 118 11.54 18.80 10.99
N GLN A 119 11.25 17.87 10.09
CA GLN A 119 11.20 16.42 10.31
C GLN A 119 12.08 15.69 9.29
N GLU A 120 13.18 16.31 8.86
CA GLU A 120 14.06 15.83 7.79
C GLU A 120 14.64 14.45 8.15
N THR A 121 15.07 14.26 9.41
CA THR A 121 15.58 12.96 9.89
C THR A 121 14.54 11.86 9.79
N MET A 122 13.29 12.13 10.19
CA MET A 122 12.21 11.14 10.09
C MET A 122 11.83 10.89 8.63
N THR A 123 11.84 11.93 7.79
CA THR A 123 11.56 11.83 6.35
C THR A 123 12.59 10.92 5.68
N TRP A 124 13.88 11.12 5.97
CA TRP A 124 14.97 10.25 5.50
C TRP A 124 14.82 8.81 6.05
N ALA A 125 14.54 8.67 7.34
CA ALA A 125 14.37 7.35 7.96
C ALA A 125 13.24 6.54 7.30
N MET A 126 12.09 7.18 7.06
CA MET A 126 10.91 6.55 6.47
C MET A 126 11.08 6.25 4.98
N ASN A 127 11.71 7.14 4.21
CA ASN A 127 11.70 7.06 2.75
C ASN A 127 13.01 6.50 2.15
N THR A 128 14.07 6.37 2.95
CA THR A 128 15.38 5.88 2.47
C THR A 128 15.87 4.68 3.29
N TYR A 129 15.92 4.82 4.62
CA TYR A 129 16.45 3.76 5.48
C TYR A 129 15.49 2.57 5.65
N LEU A 130 14.22 2.84 5.92
CA LEU A 130 13.20 1.80 6.09
C LEU A 130 13.03 0.88 4.86
N PRO A 131 12.96 1.38 3.61
CA PRO A 131 12.94 0.52 2.44
C PRO A 131 14.10 -0.50 2.41
N GLY A 132 15.32 -0.06 2.76
CA GLY A 132 16.49 -0.94 2.87
C GLY A 132 16.28 -2.07 3.88
N MET A 133 15.85 -1.72 5.09
CA MET A 133 15.52 -2.70 6.14
C MET A 133 14.45 -3.70 5.69
N VAL A 134 13.41 -3.23 4.99
CA VAL A 134 12.33 -4.09 4.48
C VAL A 134 12.86 -5.07 3.44
N CYS A 135 13.69 -4.62 2.50
CA CYS A 135 14.30 -5.47 1.48
C CYS A 135 15.20 -6.54 2.10
N GLU A 136 16.01 -6.17 3.10
CA GLU A 136 16.85 -7.13 3.84
C GLU A 136 15.98 -8.13 4.61
N GLN A 137 14.99 -7.63 5.35
CA GLN A 137 14.22 -8.46 6.24
C GLN A 137 13.25 -9.37 5.51
N LEU A 138 12.66 -8.97 4.38
CA LEU A 138 11.60 -9.76 3.70
C LEU A 138 12.08 -10.56 2.49
N ARG A 139 13.38 -10.58 2.17
CA ARG A 139 13.93 -11.46 1.13
C ARG A 139 13.51 -12.93 1.34
N PRO A 140 13.16 -13.69 0.28
CA PRO A 140 13.20 -13.33 -1.13
C PRO A 140 11.86 -12.83 -1.70
N ALA A 141 10.99 -12.17 -0.90
CA ALA A 141 9.67 -11.75 -1.36
C ALA A 141 9.72 -10.84 -2.61
N ARG A 142 8.71 -10.98 -3.47
CA ARG A 142 8.44 -10.04 -4.56
C ARG A 142 7.85 -8.77 -3.99
N LEU A 143 8.46 -7.63 -4.29
CA LEU A 143 8.14 -6.34 -3.69
C LEU A 143 7.67 -5.35 -4.75
N VAL A 144 6.52 -4.74 -4.50
CA VAL A 144 6.00 -3.59 -5.27
C VAL A 144 6.02 -2.38 -4.37
N ALA A 145 6.79 -1.35 -4.72
CA ALA A 145 6.87 -0.11 -3.98
C ALA A 145 5.92 0.94 -4.58
N TYR A 146 5.06 1.51 -3.74
CA TYR A 146 4.20 2.63 -4.13
C TYR A 146 4.98 3.95 -4.04
N SER A 147 5.50 4.39 -5.18
CA SER A 147 6.36 5.57 -5.31
C SER A 147 5.55 6.87 -5.50
N THR A 148 6.21 7.94 -5.92
CA THR A 148 5.65 9.28 -6.12
C THR A 148 6.12 9.90 -7.43
N GLY A 149 5.23 10.66 -8.08
CA GLY A 149 5.59 11.48 -9.24
C GLY A 149 6.40 12.73 -8.89
N ASN A 150 6.56 13.05 -7.60
CA ASN A 150 7.38 14.18 -7.13
C ASN A 150 8.89 13.99 -7.36
N VAL A 151 9.30 12.95 -8.08
CA VAL A 151 10.67 12.79 -8.58
C VAL A 151 10.92 13.60 -9.86
N TYR A 152 9.85 14.08 -10.49
CA TYR A 152 9.89 14.89 -11.70
C TYR A 152 9.77 16.39 -11.38
N PRO A 153 10.29 17.27 -12.25
CA PRO A 153 10.23 18.72 -12.07
C PRO A 153 8.80 19.27 -12.06
N LEU A 154 8.66 20.49 -11.54
CA LEU A 154 7.45 21.27 -11.72
C LEU A 154 7.31 21.69 -13.20
N VAL A 155 6.18 21.34 -13.82
CA VAL A 155 5.85 21.75 -15.20
C VAL A 155 4.71 22.77 -15.23
N PRO A 156 4.66 23.65 -16.24
CA PRO A 156 3.54 24.58 -16.41
C PRO A 156 2.21 23.85 -16.50
N VAL A 157 1.15 24.40 -15.88
CA VAL A 157 -0.20 23.81 -15.79
C VAL A 157 -0.81 23.50 -17.18
N GLY A 158 -0.44 24.26 -18.21
CA GLY A 158 -0.89 24.03 -19.58
C GLY A 158 -0.23 22.85 -20.29
N ARG A 159 0.77 22.22 -19.67
CA ARG A 159 1.39 20.97 -20.15
C ARG A 159 0.77 19.80 -19.38
N GLY A 160 0.53 18.68 -20.05
CA GLY A 160 -0.19 17.52 -19.50
C GLY A 160 0.51 16.76 -18.36
N GLY A 161 1.42 17.39 -17.63
CA GLY A 161 2.31 16.76 -16.64
C GLY A 161 3.63 16.30 -17.24
N SER A 162 4.54 15.87 -16.36
CA SER A 162 5.76 15.16 -16.76
C SER A 162 5.45 13.75 -17.25
N VAL A 163 6.29 13.24 -18.15
CA VAL A 163 6.22 11.87 -18.68
C VAL A 163 7.41 11.03 -18.19
N GLU A 164 7.32 9.71 -18.31
CA GLU A 164 8.33 8.80 -17.77
C GLU A 164 9.74 8.99 -18.36
N THR A 165 9.84 9.61 -19.54
CA THR A 165 11.10 9.93 -20.22
C THR A 165 11.74 11.26 -19.78
N ASP A 166 11.06 12.05 -18.94
CA ASP A 166 11.61 13.31 -18.45
C ASP A 166 12.76 13.06 -17.44
N PRO A 167 13.75 13.96 -17.36
CA PRO A 167 14.78 13.87 -16.35
C PRO A 167 14.17 14.00 -14.94
N LEU A 168 14.75 13.28 -13.98
CA LEU A 168 14.39 13.41 -12.58
C LEU A 168 14.97 14.70 -12.00
N GLU A 169 14.14 15.50 -11.34
CA GLU A 169 14.52 16.75 -10.66
C GLU A 169 13.71 16.88 -9.35
N PRO A 170 14.03 16.05 -8.33
CA PRO A 170 13.32 15.99 -7.05
C PRO A 170 13.59 17.18 -6.12
#